data_AF-A0A8S3IQX6-F1
#
_entry.id   AF-A0A8S3IQX6-F1
#
_cell.length_a   1.000
_cell.length_b   1.000
_cell.length_c   1.000
_cell.angle_alpha   90.00
_cell.angle_beta   90.00
_cell.angle_gamma   90.00
#
_symmetry.space_group_name_H-M   'P 1'
#
loop_
_entity.id
_entity.type
_entity.pdbx_description
1 polymer ?
#
loop_
_entity_poly.entity_id
_entity_poly.type
_entity_poly.pdbx_seq_one_letter_code
_entity_poly.pdbx_strand_id
1 'polypeptide(L)'
;AENIEANLKDLTSRPHMAGLPEDLESAQVIEERWKRDGLQVTKPKYNVLLSYPDNNKPNRVILTNGDGTIIIQTEGVEKAYDPNQPKTVNPFLAYTPNGTAFSTKLFYANYGRLEDFQKLSFVVGNASLQGSIIIMRYGRLYRGNKVMHAQYFGAAGAILYNDPADYSPFGISPDQVYDQKWYMPPSGAQRGSAFISNGDPLTPIYPS
;
A
#
# COMPACT_ATOMS: atom_id res chain seq x y z
N ALA A 1 -7.35 -1.01 31.73
CA ALA A 1 -6.14 -1.15 30.92
C ALA A 1 -5.96 -2.59 30.47
N GLU A 2 -5.93 -3.55 31.41
CA GLU A 2 -5.76 -4.99 31.14
C GLU A 2 -6.73 -5.55 30.09
N ASN A 3 -8.03 -5.24 30.18
CA ASN A 3 -9.01 -5.70 29.18
C ASN A 3 -8.72 -5.15 27.76
N ILE A 4 -8.22 -3.92 27.64
CA ILE A 4 -7.90 -3.32 26.34
C ILE A 4 -6.66 -4.00 25.76
N GLU A 5 -5.65 -4.25 26.60
CA GLU A 5 -4.44 -4.97 26.20
C GLU A 5 -4.75 -6.40 25.74
N ALA A 6 -5.57 -7.13 26.49
CA ALA A 6 -6.01 -8.47 26.13
C ALA A 6 -6.78 -8.49 24.81
N ASN A 7 -7.65 -7.50 24.60
CA ASN A 7 -8.38 -7.35 23.34
C ASN A 7 -7.45 -7.07 22.17
N LEU A 8 -6.47 -6.18 22.34
CA LEU A 8 -5.49 -5.87 21.30
C LEU A 8 -4.69 -7.13 20.94
N LYS A 9 -4.15 -7.84 21.94
CA LYS A 9 -3.39 -9.08 21.73
C LYS A 9 -4.15 -10.13 20.93
N ASP A 10 -5.43 -10.33 21.24
CA ASP A 10 -6.25 -11.31 20.52
C ASP A 10 -6.56 -10.86 19.08
N LEU A 11 -7.04 -9.63 18.92
CA LEU A 11 -7.46 -9.11 17.61
C LEU A 11 -6.29 -8.89 16.63
N THR A 12 -5.06 -8.70 17.13
CA THR A 12 -3.86 -8.56 16.28
C THR A 12 -3.04 -9.83 16.16
N SER A 13 -3.53 -10.97 16.67
CA SER A 13 -2.79 -12.24 16.64
C SER A 13 -2.62 -12.82 15.23
N ARG A 14 -3.47 -12.41 14.28
CA ARG A 14 -3.46 -12.87 12.89
C ARG A 14 -3.73 -11.70 11.94
N PRO A 15 -3.22 -11.74 10.70
CA PRO A 15 -3.66 -10.83 9.64
C PRO A 15 -5.16 -11.00 9.37
N HIS A 16 -5.90 -9.90 9.28
CA HIS A 16 -7.34 -9.89 9.10
C HIS A 16 -7.72 -8.96 7.94
N MET A 17 -7.19 -9.26 6.74
CA MET A 17 -7.47 -8.46 5.54
C MET A 17 -8.92 -8.66 5.10
N ALA A 18 -9.59 -7.55 4.78
CA ALA A 18 -11.00 -7.51 4.38
C ALA A 18 -11.34 -8.62 3.37
N GLY A 19 -12.42 -9.36 3.63
CA GLY A 19 -12.94 -10.40 2.73
C GLY A 19 -12.19 -11.75 2.76
N LEU A 20 -11.10 -11.87 3.53
CA LEU A 20 -10.46 -13.16 3.78
C LEU A 20 -11.11 -13.92 4.96
N PRO A 21 -10.94 -15.25 5.07
CA PRO A 21 -11.50 -16.02 6.17
C PRO A 21 -11.14 -15.49 7.57
N GLU A 22 -9.92 -15.00 7.75
CA GLU A 22 -9.42 -14.48 9.03
C GLU A 22 -10.14 -13.19 9.47
N ASP A 23 -10.59 -12.36 8.53
CA ASP A 23 -11.42 -11.17 8.81
C ASP A 23 -12.81 -11.58 9.32
N LEU A 24 -13.38 -12.65 8.75
CA LEU A 24 -14.64 -13.22 9.23
C LEU A 24 -14.49 -13.81 10.65
N GLU A 25 -13.36 -14.45 10.96
CA GLU A 25 -13.06 -14.92 12.32
C GLU A 25 -13.01 -13.75 13.32
N SER A 26 -12.31 -12.67 12.99
CA SER A 26 -12.27 -11.47 13.83
C SER A 26 -13.67 -10.89 14.06
N ALA A 27 -14.52 -10.85 13.03
CA ALA A 27 -15.90 -10.40 13.15
C ALA A 27 -16.75 -11.32 14.05
N GLN A 28 -16.52 -12.64 14.02
CA GLN A 28 -17.18 -13.61 14.90
C GLN A 28 -16.77 -13.41 16.36
N VAL A 29 -15.46 -13.21 16.63
CA VAL A 29 -14.96 -12.92 17.98
C VAL A 29 -15.64 -11.67 18.57
N ILE A 30 -15.79 -10.61 17.78
CA ILE A 30 -16.47 -9.39 18.21
C ILE A 30 -17.96 -9.65 18.48
N GLU A 31 -18.64 -10.37 17.59
CA GLU A 31 -20.05 -10.74 17.74
C GLU A 31 -20.30 -11.52 19.04
N GLU A 32 -19.49 -12.54 19.32
CA GLU A 32 -19.62 -13.37 20.51
C GLU A 32 -19.44 -12.56 21.79
N ARG A 33 -18.44 -11.67 21.83
CA ARG A 33 -18.18 -10.79 22.96
C ARG A 33 -19.35 -9.84 23.20
N TRP A 34 -19.88 -9.20 22.16
CA TRP A 34 -21.02 -8.32 22.28
C TRP A 34 -22.30 -9.04 22.73
N LYS A 35 -22.56 -10.25 22.22
CA LYS A 35 -23.68 -11.08 22.69
C LYS A 35 -23.53 -11.46 24.15
N ARG A 36 -22.33 -11.85 24.58
CA ARG A 36 -22.03 -12.16 25.99
C ARG A 36 -22.27 -10.96 26.90
N ASP A 37 -21.97 -9.76 26.41
CA ASP A 37 -22.17 -8.50 27.15
C ASP A 37 -23.64 -8.02 27.09
N GLY A 38 -24.55 -8.82 26.52
CA GLY A 38 -26.00 -8.59 26.52
C GLY A 38 -26.53 -7.77 25.35
N LEU A 39 -25.72 -7.52 24.31
CA LEU A 39 -26.13 -6.76 23.13
C LEU A 39 -26.83 -7.66 22.10
N GLN A 40 -27.83 -7.11 21.41
CA GLN A 40 -28.35 -7.71 20.19
C GLN A 40 -27.42 -7.38 19.02
N VAL A 41 -26.93 -8.41 18.32
CA VAL A 41 -25.91 -8.25 17.27
C VAL A 41 -26.43 -8.79 15.95
N THR A 42 -26.25 -8.00 14.88
CA THR A 42 -26.51 -8.39 13.49
C THR A 42 -25.25 -8.23 12.65
N LYS A 43 -25.03 -9.12 11.69
CA LYS A 43 -23.91 -9.05 10.74
C LYS A 43 -24.43 -8.93 9.30
N PRO A 44 -24.75 -7.72 8.82
CA PRO A 44 -25.11 -7.54 7.42
C PRO A 44 -23.94 -7.94 6.52
N LYS A 45 -24.25 -8.54 5.37
CA LYS A 45 -23.27 -8.98 4.38
C LYS A 45 -23.50 -8.20 3.09
N TYR A 46 -22.41 -7.77 2.48
CA TYR A 46 -22.38 -7.08 1.20
C TYR A 46 -21.37 -7.76 0.28
N ASN A 47 -21.70 -7.88 -0.99
CA ASN A 47 -20.77 -8.39 -1.99
C ASN A 47 -20.11 -7.20 -2.67
N VAL A 48 -18.91 -6.84 -2.22
CA VAL A 48 -18.17 -5.66 -2.69
C VAL A 48 -16.98 -6.07 -3.56
N LEU A 49 -16.63 -5.23 -4.53
CA LEU A 49 -15.42 -5.43 -5.32
C LEU A 49 -14.19 -5.11 -4.48
N LEU A 50 -13.36 -6.12 -4.21
CA LEU A 50 -12.05 -5.97 -3.55
C LEU A 50 -10.90 -6.20 -4.53
N SER A 51 -9.69 -5.86 -4.10
CA SER A 51 -8.47 -5.98 -4.90
C SER A 51 -7.39 -6.63 -4.04
N TYR A 52 -6.75 -7.67 -4.60
CA TYR A 52 -5.69 -8.44 -3.94
C TYR A 52 -4.51 -8.65 -4.91
N PRO A 53 -3.28 -8.75 -4.40
CA PRO A 53 -2.14 -9.15 -5.21
C PRO A 53 -2.10 -10.67 -5.42
N ASP A 54 -1.35 -11.12 -6.43
CA ASP A 54 -0.97 -12.53 -6.52
C ASP A 54 0.22 -12.79 -5.60
N ASN A 55 0.00 -13.46 -4.48
CA ASN A 55 1.07 -13.77 -3.52
C ASN A 55 2.13 -14.73 -4.08
N ASN A 56 1.80 -15.52 -5.13
CA ASN A 56 2.74 -16.41 -5.81
C ASN A 56 3.56 -15.67 -6.87
N LYS A 57 3.13 -14.47 -7.28
CA LYS A 57 3.81 -13.60 -8.25
C LYS A 57 3.92 -12.18 -7.68
N PRO A 58 4.84 -11.94 -6.73
CA PRO A 58 5.01 -10.63 -6.11
C PRO A 58 5.24 -9.54 -7.15
N ASN A 59 4.63 -8.37 -6.94
CA ASN A 59 4.87 -7.18 -7.75
C ASN A 59 6.32 -6.71 -7.56
N ARG A 60 6.99 -6.31 -8.65
CA ARG A 60 8.39 -5.90 -8.62
C ARG A 60 8.65 -4.65 -9.45
N VAL A 61 9.62 -3.87 -9.01
CA VAL A 61 10.29 -2.84 -9.79
C VAL A 61 11.69 -3.35 -10.11
N ILE A 62 12.06 -3.30 -11.38
CA ILE A 62 13.35 -3.79 -11.88
C ILE A 62 14.01 -2.65 -12.67
N LEU A 63 15.27 -2.38 -12.35
CA LEU A 63 16.14 -1.51 -13.15
C LEU A 63 17.13 -2.39 -13.89
N THR A 64 17.18 -2.23 -15.21
CA THR A 64 18.10 -2.97 -16.08
C THR A 64 19.04 -2.02 -16.83
N ASN A 65 20.21 -2.53 -17.21
CA ASN A 65 21.07 -1.90 -18.20
C ASN A 65 20.49 -2.08 -19.62
N GLY A 66 21.09 -1.40 -20.60
CA GLY A 66 20.67 -1.48 -22.01
C GLY A 66 20.86 -2.86 -22.65
N ASP A 67 21.66 -3.73 -22.04
CA ASP A 67 21.86 -5.14 -22.43
C ASP A 67 20.88 -6.11 -21.74
N GLY A 68 19.99 -5.60 -20.88
CA GLY A 68 19.03 -6.40 -20.11
C GLY A 68 19.55 -6.91 -18.75
N THR A 69 20.80 -6.62 -18.39
CA THR A 69 21.36 -7.02 -17.09
C THR A 69 20.62 -6.30 -15.95
N ILE A 70 20.12 -7.05 -14.97
CA ILE A 70 19.43 -6.50 -13.79
C ILE A 70 20.46 -5.80 -12.88
N ILE A 71 20.22 -4.53 -12.60
CA ILE A 71 21.02 -3.71 -11.68
C ILE A 71 20.39 -3.69 -10.30
N ILE A 72 19.07 -3.44 -10.25
CA ILE A 72 18.29 -3.36 -9.02
C ILE A 72 16.99 -4.11 -9.25
N GLN A 73 16.58 -4.89 -8.25
CA GLN A 73 15.26 -5.52 -8.21
C GLN A 73 14.71 -5.40 -6.80
N THR A 74 13.47 -4.95 -6.67
CA THR A 74 12.76 -5.00 -5.39
C THR A 74 12.32 -6.43 -5.10
N GLU A 75 12.39 -6.87 -3.85
CA GLU A 75 11.92 -8.20 -3.43
C GLU A 75 10.41 -8.40 -3.63
N GLY A 76 9.63 -7.32 -3.52
CA GLY A 76 8.16 -7.38 -3.61
C GLY A 76 7.50 -7.98 -2.36
N VAL A 77 8.27 -8.19 -1.29
CA VAL A 77 7.84 -8.71 0.01
C VAL A 77 8.61 -8.00 1.12
N GLU A 78 8.01 -7.83 2.30
CA GLU A 78 8.76 -7.35 3.46
C GLU A 78 9.58 -8.46 4.12
N LYS A 79 10.61 -8.05 4.86
CA LYS A 79 11.35 -8.95 5.72
C LYS A 79 10.48 -9.33 6.93
N ALA A 80 10.38 -10.62 7.20
CA ALA A 80 9.78 -11.12 8.43
C ALA A 80 10.70 -10.84 9.64
N TYR A 81 10.12 -10.45 10.76
CA TYR A 81 10.84 -10.21 12.02
C TYR A 81 10.78 -11.41 12.97
N ASP A 82 9.71 -12.19 12.87
CA ASP A 82 9.52 -13.45 13.60
C ASP A 82 9.41 -14.59 12.56
N PRO A 83 10.19 -15.69 12.68
CA PRO A 83 10.02 -16.88 11.84
C PRO A 83 8.61 -17.47 11.86
N ASN A 84 7.87 -17.27 12.96
CA ASN A 84 6.48 -17.71 13.13
C ASN A 84 5.46 -16.65 12.71
N GLN A 85 5.91 -15.51 12.17
CA GLN A 85 5.02 -14.44 11.71
C GLN A 85 4.05 -15.00 10.66
N PRO A 86 2.73 -14.89 10.85
CA PRO A 86 1.77 -15.29 9.85
C PRO A 86 2.01 -14.56 8.53
N LYS A 87 1.91 -15.28 7.41
CA LYS A 87 2.03 -14.66 6.08
C LYS A 87 0.90 -13.64 5.89
N THR A 88 1.27 -12.46 5.43
CA THR A 88 0.34 -11.41 5.00
C THR A 88 0.39 -11.28 3.48
N VAL A 89 -0.55 -10.55 2.89
CA VAL A 89 -0.48 -10.24 1.45
C VAL A 89 0.74 -9.41 1.14
N ASN A 90 1.36 -9.62 -0.02
CA ASN A 90 2.51 -8.82 -0.44
C ASN A 90 2.16 -7.32 -0.58
N PRO A 91 3.12 -6.40 -0.46
CA PRO A 91 2.89 -4.98 -0.71
C PRO A 91 2.28 -4.72 -2.09
N PHE A 92 1.19 -3.96 -2.10
CA PHE A 92 0.52 -3.54 -3.32
C PHE A 92 -0.33 -2.28 -3.07
N LEU A 93 -0.67 -1.60 -4.16
CA LEU A 93 -1.68 -0.55 -4.17
C LEU A 93 -2.99 -1.19 -4.65
N ALA A 94 -4.01 -1.20 -3.78
CA ALA A 94 -5.29 -1.78 -4.15
C ALA A 94 -6.00 -0.92 -5.21
N TYR A 95 -6.73 -1.58 -6.12
CA TYR A 95 -7.45 -1.00 -7.25
C TYR A 95 -6.56 -0.42 -8.37
N THR A 96 -5.26 -0.71 -8.40
CA THR A 96 -4.43 -0.43 -9.58
C THR A 96 -4.55 -1.57 -10.61
N PRO A 97 -4.53 -1.27 -11.91
CA PRO A 97 -4.61 -2.31 -12.95
C PRO A 97 -3.38 -3.22 -12.92
N ASN A 98 -3.56 -4.48 -13.32
CA ASN A 98 -2.46 -5.38 -13.63
C ASN A 98 -1.80 -4.95 -14.96
N GLY A 99 -0.47 -5.01 -15.02
CA GLY A 99 0.30 -4.73 -16.22
C GLY A 99 1.78 -4.55 -15.91
N THR A 100 2.61 -4.61 -16.96
CA THR A 100 4.03 -4.31 -16.86
C THR A 100 4.33 -3.08 -17.71
N ALA A 101 4.76 -1.99 -17.05
CA ALA A 101 5.20 -0.78 -17.72
C ALA A 101 6.73 -0.80 -17.87
N PHE A 102 7.22 -0.59 -19.09
CA PHE A 102 8.64 -0.45 -19.39
C PHE A 102 8.91 0.98 -19.86
N SER A 103 9.91 1.63 -19.27
CA SER A 103 10.33 2.98 -19.65
C SER A 103 11.82 3.16 -19.40
N THR A 104 12.49 3.87 -20.29
CA THR A 104 13.87 4.36 -20.10
C THR A 104 13.91 5.70 -19.36
N LYS A 105 12.75 6.33 -19.13
CA LYS A 105 12.59 7.61 -18.45
C LYS A 105 12.05 7.38 -17.04
N LEU A 106 12.80 7.79 -16.04
CA LEU A 106 12.40 7.81 -14.64
C LEU A 106 12.52 9.23 -14.10
N PHE A 107 11.42 9.79 -13.60
CA PHE A 107 11.42 11.12 -12.98
C PHE A 107 10.93 11.08 -11.54
N TYR A 108 11.51 11.93 -10.70
CA TYR A 108 11.07 12.13 -9.33
C TYR A 108 10.09 13.30 -9.25
N ALA A 109 8.91 13.06 -8.67
CA ALA A 109 7.85 14.06 -8.54
C ALA A 109 7.52 14.41 -7.07
N ASN A 110 8.51 14.38 -6.17
CA ASN A 110 8.33 14.76 -4.76
C ASN A 110 7.15 14.03 -4.10
N TYR A 111 6.20 14.75 -3.49
CA TYR A 111 5.00 14.16 -2.89
C TYR A 111 3.89 13.90 -3.92
N GLY A 112 4.15 14.00 -5.23
CA GLY A 112 3.16 13.73 -6.28
C GLY A 112 1.97 14.68 -6.26
N ARG A 113 2.12 15.88 -5.70
CA ARG A 113 1.08 16.90 -5.71
C ARG A 113 0.99 17.54 -7.09
N LEU A 114 -0.13 18.18 -7.39
CA LEU A 114 -0.31 18.81 -8.70
C LEU A 114 0.78 19.84 -8.99
N GLU A 115 1.17 20.63 -7.98
CA GLU A 115 2.27 21.60 -8.08
C GLU A 115 3.64 20.95 -8.28
N ASP A 116 3.86 19.72 -7.79
CA ASP A 116 5.11 19.00 -7.99
C ASP A 116 5.21 18.54 -9.46
N PHE A 117 4.10 18.07 -10.04
CA PHE A 117 4.04 17.71 -11.46
C PHE A 117 4.11 18.92 -12.39
N GLN A 118 3.47 20.04 -12.04
CA GLN A 118 3.58 21.29 -12.82
C GLN A 118 5.02 21.78 -12.87
N LYS A 119 5.72 21.77 -11.73
CA LYS A 119 7.15 22.12 -11.66
C LYS A 119 8.00 21.15 -12.46
N LEU A 120 7.76 19.84 -12.33
CA LEU A 120 8.49 18.84 -13.10
C LEU A 120 8.28 19.05 -14.61
N SER A 121 7.04 19.21 -15.06
CA SER A 121 6.71 19.48 -16.47
C SER A 121 7.33 20.78 -16.98
N PHE A 122 7.47 21.80 -16.13
CA PHE A 122 8.16 23.03 -16.48
C PHE A 122 9.66 22.80 -16.70
N VAL A 123 10.29 21.97 -15.86
CA VAL A 123 11.74 21.68 -15.92
C VAL A 123 12.10 20.75 -17.07
N VAL A 124 11.38 19.65 -17.26
CA VAL A 124 11.74 18.61 -18.25
C VAL A 124 10.92 18.67 -19.54
N GLY A 125 9.88 19.51 -19.58
CA GLY A 125 8.91 19.57 -20.68
C GLY A 125 7.84 18.47 -20.59
N ASN A 126 6.59 18.81 -20.91
CA ASN A 126 5.46 17.90 -20.82
C ASN A 126 5.61 16.65 -21.71
N ALA A 127 6.22 16.80 -22.89
CA ALA A 127 6.48 15.68 -23.81
C ALA A 127 7.44 14.63 -23.23
N SER A 128 8.34 15.03 -22.33
CA SER A 128 9.28 14.11 -21.68
C SER A 128 8.58 13.16 -20.70
N LEU A 129 7.47 13.61 -20.09
CA LEU A 129 6.70 12.83 -19.12
C LEU A 129 5.86 11.72 -19.76
N GLN A 130 5.54 11.86 -21.04
CA GLN A 130 4.78 10.86 -21.79
C GLN A 130 5.54 9.53 -21.84
N GLY A 131 4.88 8.46 -21.39
CA GLY A 131 5.40 7.11 -21.31
C GLY A 131 6.46 6.90 -20.21
N SER A 132 6.68 7.87 -19.33
CA SER A 132 7.68 7.77 -18.27
C SER A 132 7.20 6.94 -17.06
N ILE A 133 8.13 6.50 -16.22
CA ILE A 133 7.83 6.03 -14.87
C ILE A 133 8.10 7.18 -13.90
N ILE A 134 7.15 7.45 -13.00
CA ILE A 134 7.26 8.52 -12.01
C ILE A 134 7.42 7.92 -10.61
N ILE A 135 8.50 8.28 -9.91
CA ILE A 135 8.72 7.91 -8.50
C ILE A 135 8.32 9.07 -7.57
N MET A 136 7.56 8.74 -6.53
CA MET A 136 6.97 9.71 -5.59
C MET A 136 7.06 9.16 -4.16
N ARG A 137 7.24 10.06 -3.20
CA ARG A 137 7.14 9.70 -1.78
C ARG A 137 5.71 9.78 -1.26
N TYR A 138 5.38 8.90 -0.31
CA TYR A 138 4.16 8.98 0.48
C TYR A 138 4.08 10.27 1.30
N GLY A 139 2.88 10.60 1.78
CA GLY A 139 2.61 11.80 2.59
C GLY A 139 2.01 12.97 1.80
N ARG A 140 1.53 14.00 2.52
CA ARG A 140 0.93 15.28 2.05
C ARG A 140 -0.34 15.20 1.20
N LEU A 141 -0.56 14.11 0.47
CA LEU A 141 -1.66 13.92 -0.45
C LEU A 141 -2.08 12.45 -0.42
N TYR A 142 -3.38 12.19 -0.60
CA TYR A 142 -3.90 10.83 -0.73
C TYR A 142 -3.23 10.11 -1.92
N ARG A 143 -2.90 8.84 -1.71
CA ARG A 143 -2.08 8.06 -2.66
C ARG A 143 -2.73 7.86 -4.02
N GLY A 144 -4.06 7.73 -4.06
CA GLY A 144 -4.81 7.66 -5.31
C GLY A 144 -4.61 8.92 -6.16
N ASN A 145 -4.65 10.11 -5.56
CA ASN A 145 -4.41 11.36 -6.31
C ASN A 145 -3.00 11.41 -6.91
N LYS A 146 -1.98 10.85 -6.24
CA LYS A 146 -0.61 10.78 -6.80
C LYS A 146 -0.60 9.97 -8.10
N VAL A 147 -1.24 8.80 -8.09
CA VAL A 147 -1.37 7.92 -9.27
C VAL A 147 -2.18 8.62 -10.37
N MET A 148 -3.29 9.26 -10.02
CA MET A 148 -4.10 10.05 -10.95
C MET A 148 -3.32 11.20 -11.59
N HIS A 149 -2.50 11.93 -10.83
CA HIS A 149 -1.64 12.97 -11.39
C HIS A 149 -0.59 12.38 -12.34
N ALA A 150 0.07 11.28 -11.95
CA ALA A 150 1.02 10.60 -12.85
C ALA A 150 0.35 10.23 -14.19
N GLN A 151 -0.85 9.67 -14.13
CA GLN A 151 -1.65 9.35 -15.32
C GLN A 151 -2.01 10.62 -16.12
N TYR A 152 -2.44 11.69 -15.46
CA TYR A 152 -2.80 12.95 -16.12
C TYR A 152 -1.64 13.57 -16.91
N PHE A 153 -0.41 13.44 -16.41
CA PHE A 153 0.81 13.88 -17.10
C PHE A 153 1.37 12.83 -18.08
N GLY A 154 0.64 11.75 -18.34
CA GLY A 154 0.97 10.75 -19.36
C GLY A 154 2.02 9.72 -18.94
N ALA A 155 2.27 9.55 -17.64
CA ALA A 155 3.15 8.49 -17.17
C ALA A 155 2.58 7.10 -17.50
N ALA A 156 3.46 6.16 -17.84
CA ALA A 156 3.12 4.75 -18.03
C ALA A 156 3.06 3.97 -16.70
N GLY A 157 3.72 4.47 -15.65
CA GLY A 157 3.73 3.84 -14.34
C GLY A 157 4.10 4.80 -13.21
N ALA A 158 3.73 4.43 -11.99
CA ALA A 158 4.03 5.17 -10.78
C ALA A 158 4.64 4.25 -9.72
N ILE A 159 5.67 4.73 -9.03
CA ILE A 159 6.31 4.07 -7.90
C ILE A 159 6.10 4.96 -6.67
N LEU A 160 5.53 4.40 -5.61
CA LEU A 160 5.36 5.09 -4.32
C LEU A 160 6.28 4.45 -3.28
N TYR A 161 7.04 5.27 -2.57
CA TYR A 161 7.93 4.81 -1.49
C TYR A 161 7.75 5.62 -0.20
N ASN A 162 8.13 5.03 0.93
CA ASN A 162 8.15 5.68 2.24
C ASN A 162 9.52 6.32 2.44
N ASP A 163 9.60 7.65 2.40
CA ASP A 163 10.85 8.38 2.58
C ASP A 163 11.27 8.38 4.06
N PRO A 164 12.52 8.00 4.41
CA PRO A 164 12.99 8.04 5.79
C PRO A 164 12.84 9.41 6.45
N ALA A 165 12.90 10.51 5.69
CA ALA A 165 12.67 11.84 6.24
C ALA A 165 11.27 11.99 6.88
N ASP A 166 10.28 11.23 6.40
CA ASP A 166 8.91 11.25 6.90
C ASP A 166 8.58 10.05 7.82
N TYR A 167 9.22 8.90 7.62
CA TYR A 167 8.86 7.63 8.28
C TYR A 167 9.92 7.06 9.23
N SER A 168 11.17 7.51 9.14
CA SER A 168 12.31 7.05 9.95
C SER A 168 13.35 8.17 10.14
N PRO A 169 12.97 9.28 10.82
CA PRO A 169 13.77 10.52 10.85
C PRO A 169 15.13 10.38 11.53
N PHE A 170 15.33 9.33 12.33
CA PHE A 170 16.59 9.03 13.01
C PHE A 170 17.48 8.04 12.23
N GLY A 171 17.11 7.71 10.99
CA GLY A 171 17.84 6.80 10.12
C GLY A 171 17.17 5.44 9.98
N ILE A 172 17.79 4.59 9.16
CA ILE A 172 17.26 3.27 8.76
C ILE A 172 18.15 2.11 9.23
N SER A 173 19.12 2.38 10.12
CA SER A 173 19.96 1.35 10.70
C SER A 173 19.13 0.44 11.63
N PRO A 174 19.52 -0.83 11.82
CA PRO A 174 18.72 -1.80 12.58
C PRO A 174 18.37 -1.36 14.02
N ASP A 175 19.19 -0.54 14.65
CA ASP A 175 18.99 0.01 16.01
C ASP A 175 18.02 1.21 16.06
N GLN A 176 17.70 1.80 14.91
CA GLN A 176 16.82 2.97 14.79
C GLN A 176 15.42 2.62 14.27
N VAL A 177 15.18 1.39 13.84
CA VAL A 177 13.91 0.96 13.23
C VAL A 177 13.31 -0.23 13.98
N TYR A 178 12.13 -0.69 13.55
CA TYR A 178 11.54 -1.92 14.04
C TYR A 178 12.49 -3.11 13.83
N ASP A 179 12.72 -3.97 14.83
CA ASP A 179 11.97 -4.11 16.08
C ASP A 179 12.53 -3.35 17.31
N GLN A 180 13.67 -2.68 17.19
CA GLN A 180 14.33 -1.97 18.30
C GLN A 180 13.64 -0.63 18.63
N LYS A 181 13.03 -0.01 17.62
CA LYS A 181 12.27 1.25 17.71
C LYS A 181 10.97 1.11 16.95
N TRP A 182 10.08 2.06 17.16
CA TRP A 182 8.79 2.21 16.46
C TRP A 182 8.86 2.78 15.03
N TYR A 183 10.05 3.01 14.46
CA TYR A 183 10.20 3.59 13.12
C TYR A 183 10.17 2.53 12.01
N MET A 184 9.82 2.97 10.81
CA MET A 184 9.66 2.08 9.66
C MET A 184 11.00 1.47 9.22
N PRO A 185 11.09 0.14 9.05
CA PRO A 185 12.32 -0.47 8.57
C PRO A 185 12.50 -0.33 7.05
N PRO A 186 13.72 -0.54 6.52
CA PRO A 186 14.02 -0.41 5.09
C PRO A 186 13.18 -1.31 4.17
N SER A 187 12.78 -2.49 4.67
CA SER A 187 11.94 -3.42 3.90
C SER A 187 10.44 -3.10 4.01
N GLY A 188 10.04 -2.21 4.90
CA GLY A 188 8.64 -1.86 5.14
C GLY A 188 8.04 -1.09 3.97
N ALA A 189 6.87 -1.52 3.50
CA ALA A 189 6.14 -0.85 2.43
C ALA A 189 4.71 -0.54 2.87
N GLN A 190 4.30 0.72 2.74
CA GLN A 190 2.92 1.11 3.03
C GLN A 190 1.95 0.59 1.96
N ARG A 191 1.05 -0.32 2.35
CA ARG A 191 -0.13 -0.73 1.56
C ARG A 191 -1.21 0.35 1.59
N GLY A 192 -2.16 0.27 0.66
CA GLY A 192 -3.39 1.04 0.73
C GLY A 192 -4.15 1.08 -0.60
N SER A 193 -5.40 1.54 -0.53
CA SER A 193 -6.21 1.79 -1.73
C SER A 193 -5.73 3.02 -2.50
N ALA A 194 -5.71 2.91 -3.82
CA ALA A 194 -5.56 4.00 -4.77
C ALA A 194 -6.91 4.46 -5.38
N PHE A 195 -8.03 3.85 -4.98
CA PHE A 195 -9.36 4.19 -5.48
C PHE A 195 -9.79 5.60 -5.04
N ILE A 196 -10.24 6.42 -6.00
CA ILE A 196 -10.67 7.81 -5.76
C ILE A 196 -12.20 7.86 -5.79
N SER A 197 -12.81 7.31 -4.74
CA SER A 197 -14.23 7.50 -4.40
C SER A 197 -14.49 6.88 -3.03
N ASN A 198 -15.75 6.86 -2.61
CA ASN A 198 -16.23 6.15 -1.43
C ASN A 198 -17.21 5.04 -1.86
N GLY A 199 -17.31 4.01 -1.01
CA GLY A 199 -18.20 2.87 -1.25
C GLY A 199 -17.64 1.85 -2.23
N ASP A 200 -18.47 0.88 -2.58
CA ASP A 200 -18.14 -0.13 -3.58
C ASP A 200 -18.05 0.52 -4.98
N PRO A 201 -16.96 0.26 -5.73
CA PRO A 201 -16.84 0.77 -7.10
C PRO A 201 -17.97 0.34 -8.05
N LEU A 202 -18.65 -0.77 -7.80
CA LEU A 202 -19.69 -1.32 -8.69
C LEU A 202 -21.10 -0.85 -8.32
N THR A 203 -21.35 -0.46 -7.08
CA THR A 203 -22.65 0.06 -6.63
C THR A 203 -22.54 1.46 -6.03
N PRO A 204 -22.13 2.48 -6.81
CA PRO A 204 -22.12 3.84 -6.31
C PRO A 204 -23.53 4.21 -5.82
N ILE A 205 -23.61 4.92 -4.69
CA ILE A 205 -24.83 5.42 -4.03
C ILE A 205 -25.89 4.37 -3.61
N TYR A 206 -25.67 3.07 -3.84
CA TYR A 206 -26.58 1.98 -3.46
C TYR A 206 -25.88 0.92 -2.60
N PRO A 207 -26.62 0.14 -1.79
CA PRO A 207 -26.07 -1.04 -1.12
C PRO A 207 -25.60 -2.09 -2.14
N SER A 208 -24.49 -2.77 -1.86
CA SER A 208 -23.90 -3.81 -2.71
C SER A 208 -24.50 -5.20 -2.50
#